data_AF-A0A1D8KCX6-F1
#
_entry.id   AF-A0A1D8KCX6-F1
#
_cell.length_a   1.000
_cell.length_b   1.000
_cell.length_c   1.000
_cell.angle_alpha   90.00
_cell.angle_beta   90.00
_cell.angle_gamma   90.00
#
_symmetry.space_group_name_H-M   'P 1'
#
loop_
_entity.id
_entity.type
_entity.pdbx_description
1 polymer ?
#
loop_
_entity_poly.entity_id
_entity_poly.type
_entity_poly.pdbx_seq_one_letter_code
_entity_poly.pdbx_strand_id
1 'polypeptide(L)'
;MAGASNRSAVYRVPKGLDAPVPILFWEPPEFIGAVSIAEFSMFFHATLIGIAASAFVLVMAGRMNKDGVKKGRSSHVLHAMGIPIDPALNKQMPPVRMPEYVD
;
A
#
# COMPACT_ATOMS: atom_id res chain seq x y z
N MET A 1 -0.78 -10.08 45.57
CA MET A 1 0.06 -11.21 45.13
C MET A 1 -0.59 -11.83 43.91
N ALA A 2 0.25 -12.15 42.91
CA ALA A 2 0.05 -13.04 41.76
C ALA A 2 -1.01 -12.65 40.70
N GLY A 3 -0.51 -12.42 39.49
CA GLY A 3 -1.33 -12.31 38.26
C GLY A 3 -0.53 -11.93 37.02
N ALA A 4 0.74 -12.34 36.95
CA ALA A 4 1.54 -12.21 35.73
C ALA A 4 1.00 -13.16 34.66
N SER A 5 0.35 -12.65 33.59
CA SER A 5 0.10 -13.40 32.34
C SER A 5 -0.73 -12.56 31.34
N ASN A 6 -0.13 -11.60 30.64
CA ASN A 6 -0.39 -11.45 29.20
C ASN A 6 0.66 -10.56 28.50
N ARG A 7 1.95 -10.87 28.68
CA ARG A 7 2.96 -10.46 27.68
C ARG A 7 2.84 -11.45 26.54
N SER A 8 1.79 -11.32 25.74
CA SER A 8 1.67 -12.03 24.46
C SER A 8 2.98 -11.85 23.72
N ALA A 9 3.66 -12.96 23.44
CA ALA A 9 4.98 -13.02 22.82
C ALA A 9 5.18 -11.88 21.82
N VAL A 10 6.09 -10.96 22.15
CA VAL A 10 6.48 -9.86 21.26
C VAL A 10 7.07 -10.51 20.01
N TYR A 11 6.28 -10.54 18.95
CA TYR A 11 6.64 -11.15 17.68
C TYR A 11 7.57 -10.18 16.96
N ARG A 12 8.85 -10.53 16.90
CA ARG A 12 9.89 -9.73 16.22
C ARG A 12 9.82 -10.05 14.73
N VAL A 13 9.35 -9.10 13.95
CA VAL A 13 9.31 -9.20 12.48
C VAL A 13 10.47 -8.41 11.90
N PRO A 14 11.30 -9.01 11.03
CA PRO A 14 12.30 -8.27 10.28
C PRO A 14 11.64 -7.12 9.51
N LYS A 15 12.25 -5.94 9.60
CA LYS A 15 11.73 -4.74 8.94
C LYS A 15 11.65 -4.96 7.43
N GLY A 16 10.42 -4.94 6.91
CA GLY A 16 10.15 -5.12 5.47
C GLY A 16 9.84 -6.54 5.02
N LEU A 17 9.69 -7.51 5.94
CA LEU A 17 9.19 -8.86 5.61
C LEU A 17 7.76 -8.81 5.03
N ASP A 18 6.92 -7.93 5.57
CA ASP A 18 5.53 -7.73 5.14
C ASP A 18 5.39 -6.69 4.02
N ALA A 19 6.50 -6.17 3.49
CA ALA A 19 6.43 -5.20 2.41
C ALA A 19 5.94 -5.89 1.12
N PRO A 20 4.97 -5.31 0.40
CA PRO A 20 4.54 -5.87 -0.87
C PRO A 20 5.72 -5.91 -1.85
N VAL A 21 5.80 -6.99 -2.63
CA VAL A 21 6.80 -7.10 -3.69
C VAL A 21 6.51 -6.02 -4.73
N PRO A 22 7.43 -5.09 -4.99
CA PRO A 22 7.19 -4.02 -5.94
C PRO A 22 7.09 -4.58 -7.37
N ILE A 23 6.21 -3.99 -8.18
CA ILE A 23 6.10 -4.27 -9.61
C ILE A 23 6.95 -3.22 -10.34
N LEU A 24 8.06 -3.63 -10.95
CA LEU A 24 8.90 -2.76 -11.78
C LEU A 24 9.20 -1.39 -11.12
N PHE A 25 9.52 -1.34 -9.82
CA PHE A 25 9.78 -0.12 -9.01
C PHE A 25 8.58 0.58 -8.34
N TRP A 26 7.34 0.10 -8.53
CA TRP A 26 6.12 0.67 -7.92
C TRP A 26 5.44 -0.28 -6.94
N GLU A 27 4.69 0.26 -5.99
CA GLU A 27 3.81 -0.56 -5.14
C GLU A 27 2.62 -1.09 -5.98
N PRO A 28 2.14 -2.32 -5.74
CA PRO A 28 1.01 -2.89 -6.48
C PRO A 28 -0.21 -1.96 -6.66
N PRO A 29 -0.70 -1.23 -5.64
CA PRO A 29 -1.85 -0.34 -5.82
C PRO A 29 -1.57 0.83 -6.78
N GLU A 30 -0.34 1.33 -6.83
CA GLU A 30 0.04 2.43 -7.72
C GLU A 30 0.04 1.98 -9.17
N PHE A 31 0.59 0.78 -9.42
CA PHE A 31 0.61 0.18 -10.74
C PHE A 31 -0.80 -0.14 -11.23
N ILE A 32 -1.62 -0.78 -10.40
CA ILE A 32 -3.02 -1.11 -10.72
C ILE A 32 -3.83 0.17 -10.99
N GLY A 33 -3.61 1.22 -10.18
CA GLY A 33 -4.26 2.51 -10.36
C GLY A 33 -3.91 3.16 -11.70
N ALA A 34 -2.63 3.14 -12.08
CA ALA A 34 -2.19 3.67 -13.37
C ALA A 34 -2.77 2.89 -14.56
N VAL A 35 -2.80 1.56 -14.48
CA VAL A 35 -3.41 0.72 -15.54
C VAL A 35 -4.91 1.01 -15.65
N SER A 36 -5.62 1.10 -14.51
CA SER A 36 -7.05 1.41 -14.48
C SER A 36 -7.36 2.77 -15.13
N ILE A 37 -6.53 3.79 -14.88
CA ILE A 37 -6.68 5.13 -15.49
C ILE A 37 -6.46 5.04 -17.01
N ALA A 38 -5.44 4.31 -17.45
CA ALA A 38 -5.16 4.12 -18.86
C ALA A 38 -6.33 3.43 -19.57
N GLU A 39 -6.83 2.32 -19.03
CA GLU A 39 -7.97 1.58 -19.58
C GLU A 39 -9.23 2.45 -19.63
N PHE A 40 -9.57 3.12 -18.52
CA PHE A 40 -10.73 4.01 -18.46
C PHE A 40 -10.65 5.10 -19.53
N SER A 41 -9.49 5.71 -19.73
CA SER A 41 -9.32 6.74 -20.75
C SER A 41 -9.54 6.27 -22.18
N MET A 42 -9.21 5.00 -22.47
CA MET A 42 -9.45 4.40 -23.78
C MET A 42 -10.95 4.27 -24.04
N PHE A 43 -11.73 3.89 -23.03
CA PHE A 43 -13.19 3.82 -23.14
C PHE A 43 -13.83 5.18 -23.49
N PHE A 44 -13.34 6.28 -22.89
CA PHE A 44 -13.86 7.63 -23.16
C PHE A 44 -13.23 8.30 -24.39
N HIS A 45 -12.47 7.57 -25.22
CA HIS A 45 -11.74 8.12 -26.37
C HIS A 45 -10.77 9.26 -26.01
N ALA A 46 -10.34 9.32 -24.74
CA ALA A 46 -9.42 10.30 -24.19
C ALA A 46 -8.02 9.71 -23.97
N THR A 47 -7.58 8.83 -24.88
CA THR A 47 -6.40 7.98 -24.73
C THR A 47 -5.11 8.77 -24.45
N LEU A 48 -4.88 9.89 -25.12
CA LEU A 48 -3.70 10.74 -24.89
C LEU A 48 -3.68 11.32 -23.46
N ILE A 49 -4.83 11.75 -22.97
CA ILE A 49 -4.98 12.31 -21.62
C ILE A 49 -4.74 11.22 -20.59
N GLY A 50 -5.29 10.03 -20.79
CA GLY A 50 -5.10 8.94 -19.85
C GLY A 50 -3.69 8.37 -19.82
N ILE A 51 -3.00 8.31 -20.96
CA ILE A 51 -1.58 7.95 -20.99
C ILE A 51 -0.77 8.97 -20.19
N ALA A 52 -1.00 10.27 -20.40
CA ALA A 52 -0.32 11.33 -19.66
C ALA A 52 -0.62 11.26 -18.15
N ALA A 53 -1.88 11.04 -17.77
CA ALA A 53 -2.30 10.90 -16.37
C ALA A 53 -1.67 9.66 -15.71
N SER A 54 -1.65 8.53 -16.40
CA SER A 54 -1.08 7.27 -15.90
C SER A 54 0.43 7.38 -15.71
N ALA A 55 1.12 8.00 -16.68
CA ALA A 55 2.55 8.29 -16.57
C ALA A 55 2.84 9.25 -15.40
N PHE A 56 2.01 10.28 -15.21
CA PHE A 56 2.15 11.21 -14.10
C PHE A 56 2.02 10.51 -12.73
N VAL A 57 1.02 9.65 -12.58
CA VAL A 57 0.80 8.86 -11.36
C VAL A 57 2.01 7.97 -11.06
N LEU A 58 2.52 7.23 -12.06
CA LEU A 58 3.69 6.38 -11.89
C LEU A 58 4.95 7.18 -11.56
N VAL A 59 5.19 8.32 -12.20
CA VAL A 59 6.35 9.17 -11.89
C VAL A 59 6.27 9.70 -10.46
N MET A 60 5.10 10.16 -10.01
CA MET A 60 4.92 10.66 -8.64
C MET A 60 5.07 9.54 -7.61
N ALA A 61 4.48 8.38 -7.85
CA ALA A 61 4.64 7.19 -7.03
C ALA A 61 6.12 6.77 -6.91
N GLY A 62 6.82 6.71 -8.04
CA GLY A 62 8.25 6.38 -8.08
C GLY A 62 9.12 7.38 -7.31
N ARG A 63 8.76 8.67 -7.30
CA ARG A 63 9.44 9.68 -6.47
C ARG A 63 9.14 9.48 -4.98
N MET A 64 7.87 9.29 -4.63
CA MET A 64 7.45 9.06 -3.24
C MET A 64 8.10 7.83 -2.61
N ASN A 65 8.34 6.77 -3.40
CA ASN A 65 8.96 5.53 -2.93
C ASN A 65 10.49 5.60 -2.89
N LYS A 66 11.13 6.42 -3.74
CA LYS A 66 12.60 6.59 -3.77
C LYS A 66 13.14 7.41 -2.59
N ASP A 67 12.35 8.32 -2.03
CA ASP A 67 12.80 9.22 -0.97
C ASP A 67 12.91 8.56 0.42
N GLY A 68 12.88 7.21 0.50
CA GLY A 68 12.97 6.48 1.77
C GLY A 68 11.78 6.70 2.70
N VAL A 69 10.72 7.37 2.21
CA VAL A 69 9.50 7.61 2.94
C VAL A 69 8.77 6.28 3.10
N LYS A 70 8.38 5.97 4.34
CA LYS A 70 7.65 4.77 4.79
C LYS A 70 6.93 4.04 3.64
N LYS A 71 7.41 2.83 3.31
CA LYS A 71 6.71 1.86 2.44
C LYS A 71 5.24 1.76 2.88
N GLY A 72 4.31 1.78 1.92
CA GLY A 72 2.86 1.80 2.17
C GLY A 72 2.25 3.20 2.30
N ARG A 73 2.96 4.29 1.99
CA ARG A 73 2.36 5.64 1.99
C ARG A 73 1.22 5.78 0.99
N SER A 74 1.36 5.19 -0.19
CA SER A 74 0.30 5.13 -1.20
C SER A 74 -0.95 4.47 -0.62
N SER A 75 -0.75 3.42 0.17
CA SER A 75 -1.81 2.64 0.79
C SER A 75 -2.56 3.44 1.87
N HIS A 76 -1.83 4.23 2.67
CA HIS A 76 -2.43 5.17 3.61
C HIS A 76 -3.23 6.28 2.91
N VAL A 77 -2.73 6.80 1.79
CA VAL A 77 -3.42 7.82 1.00
C VAL A 77 -4.71 7.26 0.41
N LEU A 78 -4.67 6.05 -0.17
CA LEU A 78 -5.85 5.37 -0.70
C LEU A 78 -6.89 5.10 0.40
N HIS A 79 -6.44 4.66 1.57
CA HIS A 79 -7.32 4.49 2.72
C HIS A 79 -7.94 5.82 3.20
N ALA A 80 -7.17 6.91 3.20
CA ALA A 80 -7.68 8.25 3.52
C ALA A 80 -8.68 8.77 2.48
N MET A 81 -8.55 8.34 1.23
CA MET A 81 -9.50 8.60 0.14
C MET A 81 -10.74 7.69 0.18
N GLY A 82 -10.84 6.80 1.18
CA GLY A 82 -11.96 5.88 1.34
C GLY A 82 -11.93 4.69 0.38
N ILE A 83 -10.79 4.40 -0.23
CA ILE A 83 -10.58 3.23 -1.09
C ILE A 83 -9.91 2.15 -0.24
N PRO A 84 -10.68 1.20 0.33
CA PRO A 84 -10.10 0.09 1.06
C PRO A 84 -9.33 -0.80 0.09
N ILE A 85 -8.04 -1.00 0.35
CA ILE A 85 -7.17 -1.88 -0.46
C ILE A 85 -7.62 -3.33 -0.35
N ASP A 86 -8.22 -3.70 0.78
CA ASP A 86 -8.82 -5.01 0.97
C ASP A 86 -10.07 -4.92 1.87
N PRO A 87 -11.27 -4.88 1.27
CA PRO A 87 -12.52 -4.89 2.02
C PRO A 87 -12.79 -6.21 2.75
N ALA A 88 -12.22 -7.33 2.30
CA ALA A 88 -12.40 -8.64 2.91
C ALA A 88 -11.56 -8.78 4.19
N LEU A 89 -10.33 -8.22 4.16
CA LEU A 89 -9.43 -8.16 5.32
C LEU A 89 -10.04 -7.41 6.50
N ASN A 90 -10.77 -6.33 6.22
CA ASN A 90 -11.38 -5.47 7.24
C ASN A 90 -12.45 -6.20 8.08
N LYS A 91 -13.01 -7.30 7.55
CA LYS A 91 -14.10 -8.06 8.19
C LYS A 91 -13.61 -9.33 8.91
N GLN A 92 -12.40 -9.79 8.61
CA GLN A 92 -11.88 -11.09 9.06
C GLN A 92 -10.59 -10.98 9.87
N MET A 93 -10.00 -9.80 10.01
CA MET A 93 -8.76 -9.66 10.77
C MET A 93 -8.99 -9.72 12.29
N PRO A 94 -8.25 -10.56 13.03
CA PRO A 94 -8.17 -10.47 14.48
C PRO A 94 -7.59 -9.10 14.89
N PRO A 95 -7.85 -8.62 16.12
CA PRO A 95 -7.38 -7.31 16.57
C PRO A 95 -5.87 -7.15 16.34
N VAL A 96 -5.49 -6.02 15.75
CA VAL A 96 -4.12 -5.68 15.37
C VAL A 96 -3.20 -5.85 16.59
N ARG A 97 -2.36 -6.88 16.60
CA ARG A 97 -1.27 -7.01 17.57
C ARG A 97 -0.18 -6.07 17.10
N MET A 98 0.22 -5.10 17.91
CA MET A 98 1.30 -4.18 17.54
C MET A 98 2.62 -4.97 17.46
N PRO A 99 3.22 -5.15 16.26
CA PRO A 99 4.54 -5.76 16.17
C PRO A 99 5.59 -4.71 16.53
N GLU A 100 6.59 -5.10 17.32
CA GLU A 100 7.78 -4.29 17.56
C GLU A 100 8.79 -4.64 16.46
N TYR A 101 9.01 -3.70 15.52
CA TYR A 101 9.98 -3.87 14.43
C TYR A 101 11.39 -3.82 15.01
N VAL A 102 12.19 -4.85 14.74
CA VAL A 102 13.60 -4.92 15.12
C VAL A 102 14.45 -4.70 13.86
N ASP A 103 15.51 -3.90 13.99
CA ASP A 103 16.41 -3.52 12.90
C ASP A 103 17.17 -4.71 12.29
#